data_AF-A0A960UAY2-F1
#
_entry.id   AF-A0A960UAY2-F1
#
_cell.length_a   1.000
_cell.length_b   1.000
_cell.length_c   1.000
_cell.angle_alpha   90.00
_cell.angle_beta   90.00
_cell.angle_gamma   90.00
#
_symmetry.space_group_name_H-M   'P 1'
#
loop_
_entity.id
_entity.type
_entity.pdbx_description
1 polymer ?
#
loop_
_entity_poly.entity_id
_entity_poly.type
_entity_poly.pdbx_seq_one_letter_code
_entity_poly.pdbx_strand_id
1 'polypeptide(L)'
;MELLKDIYFSPISFGSLFTSLVFLITFLYLITIKKKSTATTHLALAVGFFSLLPLSYFLSSSLYNPNSSIFRLIGALIPLPAGIHIILFFLHYPEKNNSLFPKFVLFMGWALSIATSIILFREFRSSSLFYDFTVHFWEYNLNDSYQKLGILILFLLGFIFITGIIRIILNNNGTRLALSGILFSILIVSLVPAVANLLSREWIIDRIVFLKIFEVLSFIGTILLLVFFTESTEERISYIDRICTALIFTVMLLLRIVYQFHYIDHESQFELLYNRNFDEISRKISLPENIEYIYGYNLSDDSLNTSLNGEEDEDPFPGKTNPKRELRFSFYIQKILDSLSHENDFDKLELFNNTPKEFAAYKYYLIQKLFTNPEKIEINKEKVIKQLEILET
;
A
#
# COMPACT_ATOMS: atom_id res chain seq x y z
N MET A 1 -28.58 -5.05 6.47
CA MET A 1 -28.19 -5.32 7.88
C MET A 1 -26.97 -6.24 7.97
N GLU A 2 -26.72 -7.12 6.98
CA GLU A 2 -25.48 -7.92 6.87
C GLU A 2 -24.22 -7.11 6.54
N LEU A 3 -24.32 -6.08 5.69
CA LEU A 3 -23.19 -5.22 5.30
C LEU A 3 -22.46 -4.53 6.48
N LEU A 4 -23.13 -4.35 7.62
CA LEU A 4 -22.53 -3.75 8.82
C LEU A 4 -21.71 -4.76 9.65
N LYS A 5 -21.93 -6.07 9.47
CA LYS A 5 -21.15 -7.11 10.16
C LYS A 5 -19.73 -7.24 9.59
N ASP A 6 -19.54 -6.87 8.32
CA ASP A 6 -18.25 -6.94 7.64
C ASP A 6 -17.43 -5.64 7.77
N ILE A 7 -17.90 -4.64 8.53
CA ILE A 7 -17.18 -3.36 8.70
C ILE A 7 -16.31 -3.43 9.94
N TYR A 8 -15.01 -3.31 9.73
CA TYR A 8 -14.05 -3.19 10.83
C TYR A 8 -13.01 -2.13 10.50
N PHE A 9 -12.91 -1.11 11.35
CA PHE A 9 -11.95 -0.03 11.13
C PHE A 9 -10.59 -0.40 11.71
N SER A 10 -9.67 -0.73 10.82
CA SER A 10 -8.28 -0.93 11.18
C SER A 10 -7.53 0.42 11.25
N PRO A 11 -6.30 0.43 11.79
CA PRO A 11 -5.44 1.62 11.86
C PRO A 11 -5.09 2.14 10.48
N ILE A 12 -4.88 1.20 9.55
CA ILE A 12 -4.69 1.44 8.13
C ILE A 12 -5.94 2.12 7.55
N SER A 13 -7.14 1.63 7.89
CA SER A 13 -8.38 2.26 7.44
C SER A 13 -8.44 3.73 7.84
N PHE A 14 -8.22 4.05 9.12
CA PHE A 14 -8.26 5.43 9.59
C PHE A 14 -7.13 6.29 8.99
N GLY A 15 -5.89 5.80 8.96
CA GLY A 15 -4.76 6.52 8.36
C GLY A 15 -5.01 6.87 6.89
N SER A 16 -5.57 5.93 6.14
CA SER A 16 -5.98 6.11 4.76
C SER A 16 -7.17 7.07 4.63
N LEU A 17 -8.17 7.01 5.51
CA LEU A 17 -9.28 7.96 5.52
C LEU A 17 -8.81 9.40 5.76
N PHE A 18 -7.95 9.62 6.76
CA PHE A 18 -7.37 10.95 7.03
C PHE A 18 -6.61 11.50 5.82
N THR A 19 -5.81 10.65 5.18
CA THR A 19 -5.04 11.02 3.98
C THR A 19 -5.98 11.37 2.81
N SER A 20 -7.04 10.58 2.62
CA SER A 20 -8.09 10.86 1.63
C SER A 20 -8.77 12.20 1.87
N LEU A 21 -9.16 12.49 3.12
CA LEU A 21 -9.81 13.75 3.48
C LEU A 21 -8.92 14.96 3.24
N VAL A 22 -7.60 14.85 3.49
CA VAL A 22 -6.64 15.92 3.20
C VAL A 22 -6.62 16.25 1.71
N PHE A 23 -6.51 15.24 0.85
CA PHE A 23 -6.56 15.46 -0.60
C PHE A 23 -7.94 16.00 -1.03
N LEU A 24 -9.03 15.49 -0.46
CA LEU A 24 -10.37 15.94 -0.80
C LEU A 24 -10.60 17.41 -0.43
N ILE A 25 -10.20 17.82 0.77
CA ILE A 25 -10.29 19.22 1.22
C ILE A 25 -9.41 20.10 0.34
N THR A 26 -8.21 19.65 -0.01
CA THR A 26 -7.32 20.36 -0.95
C THR A 26 -7.98 20.52 -2.33
N PHE A 27 -8.61 19.47 -2.84
CA PHE A 27 -9.33 19.49 -4.10
C PHE A 27 -10.50 20.49 -4.06
N LEU A 28 -11.32 20.42 -3.01
CA LEU A 28 -12.45 21.33 -2.78
C LEU A 28 -11.99 22.79 -2.63
N TYR A 29 -10.85 23.01 -1.98
CA TYR A 29 -10.23 24.31 -1.89
C TYR A 29 -9.82 24.83 -3.28
N LEU A 30 -9.07 24.03 -4.06
CA LEU A 30 -8.59 24.46 -5.38
C LEU A 30 -9.72 24.68 -6.39
N ILE A 31 -10.79 23.89 -6.34
CA ILE A 31 -11.94 24.07 -7.25
C ILE A 31 -12.79 25.30 -6.90
N THR A 32 -12.84 25.72 -5.63
CA THR A 32 -13.61 26.89 -5.18
C THR A 32 -12.93 28.23 -5.46
N ILE A 33 -11.65 28.23 -5.86
CA ILE A 33 -10.95 29.45 -6.28
C ILE A 33 -11.68 30.11 -7.46
N LYS A 34 -12.06 31.38 -7.28
CA LYS A 34 -12.76 32.18 -8.29
C LYS A 34 -11.79 32.57 -9.40
N LYS A 35 -12.24 32.43 -10.67
CA LYS A 35 -11.43 32.72 -11.88
C LYS A 35 -10.10 31.96 -11.92
N LYS A 36 -10.09 30.71 -11.44
CA LYS A 36 -8.91 29.83 -11.48
C LYS A 36 -8.39 29.61 -12.90
N SER A 37 -7.07 29.53 -13.02
CA SER A 37 -6.36 29.26 -14.26
C SER A 37 -6.57 27.81 -14.72
N THR A 38 -6.19 27.53 -15.98
CA THR A 38 -6.14 26.17 -16.52
C THR A 38 -5.19 25.28 -15.72
N ALA A 39 -4.05 25.83 -15.27
CA ALA A 39 -3.11 25.13 -14.41
C ALA A 39 -3.75 24.70 -13.10
N THR A 40 -4.38 25.63 -12.36
CA THR A 40 -5.05 25.34 -11.09
C THR A 40 -6.16 24.31 -11.25
N THR A 41 -6.87 24.32 -12.38
CA THR A 41 -7.88 23.30 -12.68
C THR A 41 -7.26 21.92 -12.81
N HIS A 42 -6.12 21.79 -13.50
CA HIS A 42 -5.41 20.51 -13.58
C HIS A 42 -4.81 20.09 -12.24
N LEU A 43 -4.25 21.02 -11.46
CA LEU A 43 -3.79 20.71 -10.11
C LEU A 43 -4.93 20.20 -9.22
N ALA A 44 -6.10 20.85 -9.28
CA ALA A 44 -7.29 20.40 -8.58
C ALA A 44 -7.66 18.98 -9.01
N LEU A 45 -7.78 18.71 -10.31
CA LEU A 45 -8.11 17.37 -10.81
C LEU A 45 -7.09 16.32 -10.36
N ALA A 46 -5.79 16.62 -10.41
CA ALA A 46 -4.75 15.71 -9.92
C ALA A 46 -4.95 15.36 -8.45
N VAL A 47 -5.13 16.36 -7.60
CA VAL A 47 -5.37 16.17 -6.15
C VAL A 47 -6.71 15.45 -5.91
N GLY A 48 -7.74 15.75 -6.70
CA GLY A 48 -9.02 15.05 -6.65
C GLY A 48 -8.86 13.56 -6.96
N PHE A 49 -8.13 13.20 -8.02
CA PHE A 49 -7.78 11.79 -8.26
C PHE A 49 -6.98 11.21 -7.09
N PHE A 50 -5.97 11.91 -6.57
CA PHE A 50 -5.21 11.44 -5.42
C PHE A 50 -6.03 11.26 -4.14
N SER A 51 -7.19 11.90 -3.98
CA SER A 51 -8.11 11.59 -2.87
C SER A 51 -8.70 10.18 -2.96
N LEU A 52 -8.92 9.68 -4.18
CA LEU A 52 -9.54 8.39 -4.40
C LEU A 52 -8.58 7.21 -4.10
N LEU A 53 -7.27 7.43 -4.21
CA LEU A 53 -6.26 6.40 -3.94
C LEU A 53 -6.25 5.93 -2.46
N PRO A 54 -6.03 6.80 -1.45
CA PRO A 54 -6.17 6.43 -0.04
C PRO A 54 -7.62 6.07 0.32
N LEU A 55 -8.63 6.65 -0.34
CA LEU A 55 -10.01 6.20 -0.16
C LEU A 55 -10.20 4.72 -0.53
N SER A 56 -9.52 4.27 -1.59
CA SER A 56 -9.56 2.87 -2.00
C SER A 56 -8.96 1.94 -0.94
N TYR A 57 -7.88 2.36 -0.28
CA TYR A 57 -7.29 1.62 0.84
C TYR A 57 -8.26 1.56 2.01
N PHE A 58 -8.82 2.71 2.41
CA PHE A 58 -9.84 2.78 3.46
C PHE A 58 -11.01 1.82 3.21
N LEU A 59 -11.60 1.85 2.01
CA LEU A 59 -12.74 0.99 1.68
C LEU A 59 -12.33 -0.50 1.68
N SER A 60 -11.15 -0.82 1.17
CA SER A 60 -10.67 -2.21 1.13
C SER A 60 -10.32 -2.78 2.51
N SER A 61 -9.69 -1.98 3.38
CA SER A 61 -9.29 -2.41 4.72
C SER A 61 -10.41 -2.30 5.74
N SER A 62 -11.48 -1.56 5.43
CA SER A 62 -12.66 -1.46 6.29
C SER A 62 -13.69 -2.56 6.02
N LEU A 63 -13.71 -3.12 4.81
CA LEU A 63 -14.69 -4.12 4.40
C LEU A 63 -14.04 -5.50 4.31
N TYR A 64 -14.35 -6.36 5.28
CA TYR A 64 -13.83 -7.74 5.39
C TYR A 64 -14.58 -8.71 4.46
N ASN A 65 -14.82 -8.28 3.23
CA ASN A 65 -15.56 -9.04 2.23
C ASN A 65 -14.69 -9.20 0.97
N PRO A 66 -14.62 -10.39 0.34
CA PRO A 66 -13.92 -10.60 -0.93
C PRO A 66 -14.20 -9.56 -2.02
N ASN A 67 -15.41 -9.02 -2.06
CA ASN A 67 -15.82 -8.00 -3.03
C ASN A 67 -15.10 -6.65 -2.83
N SER A 68 -14.56 -6.37 -1.65
CA SER A 68 -13.84 -5.12 -1.36
C SER A 68 -12.52 -4.97 -2.14
N SER A 69 -12.00 -6.08 -2.67
CA SER A 69 -10.85 -6.13 -3.56
C SER A 69 -11.02 -5.29 -4.84
N ILE A 70 -12.25 -5.00 -5.27
CA ILE A 70 -12.50 -4.12 -6.42
C ILE A 70 -12.03 -2.69 -6.15
N PHE A 71 -12.12 -2.22 -4.89
CA PHE A 71 -11.65 -0.90 -4.52
C PHE A 71 -10.14 -0.81 -4.70
N ARG A 72 -9.38 -1.86 -4.33
CA ARG A 72 -7.93 -1.94 -4.57
C ARG A 72 -7.57 -1.84 -6.05
N LEU A 73 -8.32 -2.54 -6.91
CA LEU A 73 -8.11 -2.46 -8.36
C LEU A 73 -8.30 -1.03 -8.88
N ILE A 74 -9.38 -0.37 -8.48
CA ILE A 74 -9.64 1.03 -8.84
C ILE A 74 -8.52 1.94 -8.30
N GLY A 75 -8.12 1.72 -7.04
CA GLY A 75 -6.98 2.34 -6.38
C GLY A 75 -5.72 2.32 -7.23
N ALA A 76 -5.34 1.14 -7.72
CA ALA A 76 -4.13 0.95 -8.52
C ALA A 76 -4.11 1.78 -9.82
N LEU A 77 -5.27 2.10 -10.38
CA LEU A 77 -5.39 2.81 -11.66
C LEU A 77 -5.34 4.33 -11.52
N ILE A 78 -5.71 4.86 -10.35
CA ILE A 78 -5.83 6.30 -10.06
C ILE A 78 -4.54 7.12 -10.24
N PRO A 79 -3.33 6.60 -9.96
CA PRO A 79 -2.09 7.35 -10.19
C PRO A 79 -1.89 7.81 -11.64
N LEU A 80 -2.44 7.09 -12.64
CA LEU A 80 -2.30 7.43 -14.05
C LEU A 80 -3.00 8.76 -14.42
N PRO A 81 -4.34 8.92 -14.24
CA PRO A 81 -5.01 10.19 -14.50
C PRO A 81 -4.49 11.31 -13.60
N ALA A 82 -4.13 11.02 -12.34
CA ALA A 82 -3.54 12.01 -11.45
C ALA A 82 -2.22 12.57 -12.01
N GLY A 83 -1.32 11.69 -12.45
CA GLY A 83 -0.01 12.09 -12.99
C GLY A 83 -0.13 12.85 -14.32
N ILE A 84 -1.08 12.49 -15.19
CA ILE A 84 -1.37 13.25 -16.43
C ILE A 84 -1.73 14.69 -16.09
N HIS A 85 -2.59 14.89 -15.09
CA HIS A 85 -3.00 16.22 -14.65
C HIS A 85 -1.87 17.01 -13.97
N ILE A 86 -0.93 16.35 -13.27
CA ILE A 86 0.28 17.03 -12.78
C ILE A 86 1.15 17.52 -13.95
N ILE A 87 1.37 16.70 -14.97
CA ILE A 87 2.13 17.12 -16.16
C ILE A 87 1.47 18.34 -16.79
N LEU A 88 0.14 18.31 -16.95
CA LEU A 88 -0.62 19.42 -17.51
C LEU A 88 -0.59 20.68 -16.65
N PHE A 89 -0.52 20.54 -15.33
CA PHE A 89 -0.29 21.66 -14.42
C PHE A 89 1.05 22.35 -14.76
N PHE A 90 2.16 21.62 -14.79
CA PHE A 90 3.47 22.21 -15.15
C PHE A 90 3.49 22.75 -16.58
N LEU A 91 2.77 22.12 -17.51
CA LEU A 91 2.70 22.63 -18.88
C LEU A 91 1.92 23.95 -19.01
N HIS A 92 1.03 24.31 -18.07
CA HIS A 92 0.25 25.55 -18.10
C HIS A 92 0.63 26.57 -17.01
N TYR A 93 1.54 26.22 -16.10
CA TYR A 93 1.98 27.06 -15.00
C TYR A 93 3.48 27.42 -15.17
N PRO A 94 3.91 28.65 -14.85
CA PRO A 94 3.12 29.78 -14.36
C PRO A 94 2.37 30.55 -15.47
N GLU A 95 2.81 30.42 -16.72
CA GLU A 95 2.22 31.11 -17.86
C GLU A 95 1.36 30.16 -18.71
N LYS A 96 0.21 30.67 -19.17
CA LYS A 96 -0.72 29.88 -19.97
C LYS A 96 -0.08 29.45 -21.29
N ASN A 97 0.04 28.14 -21.47
CA ASN A 97 0.50 27.54 -22.72
C ASN A 97 -0.70 27.18 -23.62
N ASN A 98 -0.87 27.88 -24.74
CA ASN A 98 -1.95 27.61 -25.70
C ASN A 98 -1.54 26.68 -26.87
N SER A 99 -0.35 26.05 -26.80
CA SER A 99 0.11 25.14 -27.86
C SER A 99 -0.74 23.87 -27.94
N LEU A 100 -0.55 23.11 -29.03
CA LEU A 100 -1.20 21.81 -29.21
C LEU A 100 -0.63 20.71 -28.30
N PHE A 101 0.58 20.92 -27.76
CA PHE A 101 1.30 19.89 -27.01
C PHE A 101 0.58 19.44 -25.72
N PRO A 102 0.08 20.34 -24.83
CA PRO A 102 -0.71 19.92 -23.68
C PRO A 102 -1.98 19.17 -24.04
N LYS A 103 -2.65 19.52 -25.16
CA LYS A 103 -3.83 18.79 -25.64
C LYS A 103 -3.48 17.37 -26.09
N PHE A 104 -2.35 17.21 -26.78
CA PHE A 104 -1.82 15.91 -27.16
C PHE A 104 -1.47 15.06 -25.94
N VAL A 105 -0.77 15.63 -24.94
CA VAL A 105 -0.44 14.95 -23.67
C VAL A 105 -1.70 14.50 -22.95
N LEU A 106 -2.72 15.35 -22.87
CA LEU A 106 -4.02 14.99 -22.26
C LEU A 106 -4.66 13.80 -22.98
N PHE A 107 -4.76 13.86 -24.31
CA PHE A 107 -5.38 12.79 -25.11
C PHE A 107 -4.63 11.47 -25.00
N MET A 108 -3.30 11.48 -25.23
CA MET A 108 -2.47 10.30 -25.16
C MET A 108 -2.41 9.72 -23.74
N GLY A 109 -2.34 10.58 -22.73
CA GLY A 109 -2.38 10.17 -21.34
C GLY A 109 -3.66 9.42 -21.01
N TRP A 110 -4.82 9.99 -21.33
CA TRP A 110 -6.10 9.32 -21.08
C TRP A 110 -6.25 8.02 -21.88
N ALA A 111 -5.82 8.00 -23.15
CA ALA A 111 -5.81 6.78 -23.96
C ALA A 111 -4.96 5.67 -23.30
N LEU A 112 -3.77 6.00 -22.82
CA LEU A 112 -2.88 5.07 -22.11
C LEU A 112 -3.48 4.61 -20.79
N SER A 113 -4.08 5.52 -20.01
CA SER A 113 -4.75 5.18 -18.75
C SER A 113 -5.92 4.22 -18.98
N ILE A 114 -6.78 4.49 -19.96
CA ILE A 114 -7.91 3.63 -20.31
C ILE A 114 -7.43 2.27 -20.82
N ALA A 115 -6.42 2.24 -21.70
CA ALA A 115 -5.85 0.99 -22.20
C ALA A 115 -5.29 0.13 -21.05
N THR A 116 -4.54 0.74 -20.13
CA THR A 116 -3.98 0.06 -18.95
C THR A 116 -5.09 -0.49 -18.05
N SER A 117 -6.15 0.29 -17.82
CA SER A 117 -7.33 -0.15 -17.07
C SER A 117 -8.02 -1.37 -17.72
N ILE A 118 -8.16 -1.38 -19.05
CA ILE A 118 -8.76 -2.50 -19.78
C ILE A 118 -7.90 -3.76 -19.64
N ILE A 119 -6.57 -3.63 -19.76
CA ILE A 119 -5.63 -4.76 -19.64
C ILE A 119 -5.71 -5.36 -18.22
N LEU A 120 -5.59 -4.51 -17.18
CA LEU A 120 -5.66 -4.97 -15.80
C LEU A 120 -7.02 -5.59 -15.45
N PHE A 121 -8.11 -5.03 -15.97
CA PHE A 121 -9.45 -5.59 -15.74
C PHE A 121 -9.64 -6.97 -16.42
N ARG A 122 -8.94 -7.24 -17.53
CA ARG A 122 -8.94 -8.56 -18.16
C ARG A 122 -8.19 -9.58 -17.31
N GLU A 123 -6.99 -9.25 -16.85
CA GLU A 123 -6.16 -10.13 -16.01
C GLU A 123 -6.80 -10.39 -14.63
N PHE A 124 -7.50 -9.39 -14.09
CA PHE A 124 -8.31 -9.52 -12.89
C PHE A 124 -9.31 -10.69 -12.97
N ARG A 125 -9.97 -10.90 -14.12
CA ARG A 125 -10.99 -11.96 -14.26
C ARG A 125 -10.43 -13.37 -14.18
N SER A 126 -9.14 -13.55 -14.46
CA SER A 126 -8.45 -14.84 -14.45
C SER A 126 -7.61 -15.07 -13.19
N SER A 127 -7.58 -14.11 -12.26
CA SER A 127 -6.67 -14.14 -11.12
C SER A 127 -7.32 -14.69 -9.85
N SER A 128 -6.55 -15.42 -9.06
CA SER A 128 -6.98 -15.90 -7.74
C SER A 128 -7.01 -14.77 -6.71
N LEU A 129 -8.00 -14.78 -5.83
CA LEU A 129 -8.10 -13.86 -4.70
C LEU A 129 -7.45 -14.46 -3.45
N PHE A 130 -6.69 -13.66 -2.71
CA PHE A 130 -6.15 -14.02 -1.40
C PHE A 130 -6.37 -12.88 -0.39
N TYR A 131 -6.29 -13.20 0.90
CA TYR A 131 -6.39 -12.21 1.97
C TYR A 131 -4.98 -11.88 2.48
N ASP A 132 -4.63 -10.60 2.51
CA ASP A 132 -3.34 -10.15 3.07
C ASP A 132 -3.53 -9.78 4.53
N PHE A 133 -3.01 -10.63 5.42
CA PHE A 133 -3.10 -10.47 6.87
C PHE A 133 -2.28 -9.29 7.41
N THR A 134 -1.29 -8.80 6.67
CA THR A 134 -0.45 -7.68 7.15
C THR A 134 -1.16 -6.34 7.02
N VAL A 135 -2.06 -6.23 6.03
CA VAL A 135 -2.78 -4.99 5.72
C VAL A 135 -4.30 -5.12 5.83
N HIS A 136 -4.77 -6.31 6.19
CA HIS A 136 -6.16 -6.62 6.49
C HIS A 136 -7.15 -6.35 5.35
N PHE A 137 -6.80 -6.68 4.12
CA PHE A 137 -7.74 -6.61 2.99
C PHE A 137 -7.55 -7.73 1.97
N TRP A 138 -8.58 -7.95 1.16
CA TRP A 138 -8.57 -8.90 0.05
C TRP A 138 -7.86 -8.30 -1.18
N GLU A 139 -6.95 -9.04 -1.79
CA GLU A 139 -6.22 -8.64 -3.00
C GLU A 139 -6.17 -9.77 -4.03
N TYR A 140 -6.06 -9.42 -5.31
CA TYR A 140 -5.85 -10.39 -6.39
C TYR A 140 -4.37 -10.68 -6.55
N ASN A 141 -4.05 -11.93 -6.85
CA ASN A 141 -2.68 -12.35 -7.18
C ASN A 141 -2.31 -11.87 -8.60
N LEU A 142 -1.98 -10.59 -8.71
CA LEU A 142 -1.61 -9.87 -9.92
C LEU A 142 -0.20 -9.28 -9.78
N ASN A 143 0.74 -10.00 -9.16
CA ASN A 143 2.06 -9.46 -8.84
C ASN A 143 2.79 -8.93 -10.09
N ASP A 144 2.86 -9.72 -11.16
CA ASP A 144 3.51 -9.32 -12.42
C ASP A 144 2.86 -8.06 -13.02
N SER A 145 1.54 -7.99 -12.99
CA SER A 145 0.76 -6.89 -13.55
C SER A 145 0.92 -5.62 -12.72
N TYR A 146 0.92 -5.75 -11.40
CA TYR A 146 1.18 -4.63 -10.49
C TYR A 146 2.63 -4.16 -10.55
N GLN A 147 3.60 -5.04 -10.79
CA GLN A 147 4.99 -4.66 -11.02
C GLN A 147 5.14 -3.85 -12.31
N LYS A 148 4.55 -4.31 -13.42
CA LYS A 148 4.50 -3.58 -14.71
C LYS A 148 3.81 -2.22 -14.56
N LEU A 149 2.70 -2.17 -13.82
CA LEU A 149 2.00 -0.91 -13.50
C LEU A 149 2.88 0.02 -12.66
N GLY A 150 3.58 -0.50 -11.67
CA GLY A 150 4.53 0.26 -10.85
C GLY A 150 5.63 0.90 -11.69
N ILE A 151 6.21 0.16 -12.63
CA ILE A 151 7.20 0.66 -13.58
C ILE A 151 6.61 1.77 -14.47
N LEU A 152 5.38 1.58 -14.98
CA LEU A 152 4.68 2.59 -15.76
C LEU A 152 4.44 3.88 -14.96
N ILE A 153 4.05 3.76 -13.69
CA ILE A 153 3.88 4.90 -12.79
C ILE A 153 5.22 5.62 -12.56
N LEU A 154 6.31 4.89 -12.34
CA LEU A 154 7.66 5.49 -12.20
C LEU A 154 8.08 6.24 -13.47
N PHE A 155 7.77 5.70 -14.65
CA PHE A 155 8.02 6.37 -15.92
C PHE A 155 7.22 7.68 -16.05
N LEU A 156 5.94 7.65 -15.68
CA LEU A 156 5.08 8.85 -15.62
C LEU A 156 5.62 9.89 -14.65
N LEU A 157 6.12 9.46 -13.48
CA LEU A 157 6.77 10.33 -12.50
C LEU A 157 8.05 10.95 -13.08
N GLY A 158 8.85 10.19 -13.83
CA GLY A 158 9.98 10.72 -14.58
C GLY A 158 9.59 11.87 -15.50
N PHE A 159 8.49 11.75 -16.24
CA PHE A 159 7.95 12.84 -17.06
C PHE A 159 7.51 14.06 -16.24
N ILE A 160 6.86 13.84 -15.09
CA ILE A 160 6.51 14.92 -14.16
C ILE A 160 7.78 15.69 -13.73
N PHE A 161 8.85 14.99 -13.38
CA PHE A 161 10.10 15.64 -12.97
C PHE A 161 10.77 16.38 -14.11
N ILE A 162 10.86 15.77 -15.29
CA ILE A 162 11.45 16.43 -16.46
C ILE A 162 10.67 17.70 -16.79
N THR A 163 9.34 17.64 -16.85
CA THR A 163 8.51 18.81 -17.17
C THR A 163 8.58 19.88 -16.09
N GLY A 164 8.58 19.50 -14.80
CA GLY A 164 8.77 20.41 -13.67
C GLY A 164 10.13 21.11 -13.70
N ILE A 165 11.22 20.37 -13.90
CA ILE A 165 12.59 20.91 -13.97
C ILE A 165 12.73 21.87 -15.15
N ILE A 166 12.27 21.48 -16.35
CA ILE A 166 12.30 22.34 -17.53
C ILE A 166 11.56 23.66 -17.24
N ARG A 167 10.41 23.59 -16.57
CA ARG A 167 9.63 24.77 -16.22
C ARG A 167 10.32 25.66 -15.19
N ILE A 168 10.99 25.08 -14.20
CA ILE A 168 11.79 25.83 -13.22
C ILE A 168 12.94 26.59 -13.92
N ILE A 169 13.65 25.92 -14.84
CA ILE A 169 14.79 26.50 -15.56
C ILE A 169 14.34 27.64 -16.48
N LEU A 170 13.27 27.43 -17.25
CA LEU A 170 12.81 28.40 -18.25
C LEU A 170 12.08 29.61 -17.64
N ASN A 171 11.56 29.49 -16.42
CA ASN A 171 10.84 30.57 -15.79
C ASN A 171 11.79 31.66 -15.27
N ASN A 172 11.66 32.91 -15.72
CA ASN A 172 12.50 34.03 -15.27
C ASN A 172 11.81 34.93 -14.23
N ASN A 173 10.55 34.68 -13.91
CA ASN A 173 9.67 35.65 -13.23
C ASN A 173 9.73 35.58 -11.69
N GLY A 174 10.87 35.24 -11.10
CA GLY A 174 11.04 35.17 -9.63
C GLY A 174 10.29 34.03 -8.91
N THR A 175 9.34 33.35 -9.56
CA THR A 175 8.53 32.25 -8.98
C THR A 175 9.24 30.88 -8.99
N ARG A 176 10.54 30.84 -9.29
CA ARG A 176 11.34 29.60 -9.33
C ARG A 176 11.35 28.84 -8.01
N LEU A 177 11.46 29.56 -6.89
CA LEU A 177 11.52 28.94 -5.56
C LEU A 177 10.22 28.21 -5.24
N ALA A 178 9.08 28.83 -5.57
CA ALA A 178 7.79 28.21 -5.36
C ALA A 178 7.52 27.04 -6.31
N LEU A 179 7.89 27.16 -7.59
CA LEU A 179 7.84 26.02 -8.53
C LEU A 179 8.68 24.84 -8.03
N SER A 180 9.86 25.12 -7.51
CA SER A 180 10.75 24.11 -6.92
C SER A 180 10.11 23.48 -5.69
N GLY A 181 9.48 24.28 -4.83
CA GLY A 181 8.73 23.80 -3.67
C GLY A 181 7.51 22.94 -4.05
N ILE A 182 6.78 23.31 -5.10
CA ILE A 182 5.67 22.50 -5.64
C ILE A 182 6.18 21.17 -6.18
N LEU A 183 7.26 21.17 -6.97
CA LEU A 183 7.86 19.95 -7.51
C LEU A 183 8.39 19.05 -6.38
N PHE A 184 9.04 19.64 -5.37
CA PHE A 184 9.51 18.94 -4.18
C PHE A 184 8.35 18.32 -3.37
N SER A 185 7.24 19.04 -3.25
CA SER A 185 6.04 18.53 -2.58
C SER A 185 5.47 17.33 -3.34
N ILE A 186 5.42 17.40 -4.67
CA ILE A 186 4.99 16.29 -5.52
C ILE A 186 5.95 15.09 -5.40
N LEU A 187 7.27 15.31 -5.31
CA LEU A 187 8.26 14.24 -5.05
C LEU A 187 7.93 13.49 -3.76
N ILE A 188 7.65 14.22 -2.68
CA ILE A 188 7.28 13.64 -1.38
C ILE A 188 5.98 12.83 -1.50
N VAL A 189 4.94 13.40 -2.12
CA VAL A 189 3.63 12.76 -2.24
C VAL A 189 3.66 11.51 -3.13
N SER A 190 4.50 11.49 -4.16
CA SER A 190 4.36 10.51 -5.24
C SER A 190 5.58 9.61 -5.46
N LEU A 191 6.80 10.15 -5.54
CA LEU A 191 7.97 9.34 -5.89
C LEU A 191 8.36 8.40 -4.75
N VAL A 192 8.49 8.92 -3.53
CA VAL A 192 8.90 8.09 -2.38
C VAL A 192 7.87 6.97 -2.14
N PRO A 193 6.56 7.23 -2.12
CA PRO A 193 5.57 6.15 -2.01
C PRO A 193 5.53 5.21 -3.21
N ALA A 194 5.76 5.67 -4.44
CA ALA A 194 5.79 4.79 -5.61
C ALA A 194 6.95 3.80 -5.54
N VAL A 195 8.13 4.25 -5.11
CA VAL A 195 9.29 3.38 -4.88
C VAL A 195 9.01 2.42 -3.73
N ALA A 196 8.49 2.89 -2.60
CA ALA A 196 8.12 2.03 -1.48
C ALA A 196 7.06 0.97 -1.87
N ASN A 197 6.08 1.34 -2.70
CA ASN A 197 5.10 0.39 -3.22
C ASN A 197 5.78 -0.71 -4.05
N LEU A 198 6.69 -0.35 -4.96
CA LEU A 198 7.43 -1.33 -5.76
C LEU A 198 8.30 -2.25 -4.88
N LEU A 199 9.03 -1.69 -3.91
CA LEU A 199 9.82 -2.47 -2.96
C LEU A 199 8.96 -3.42 -2.13
N SER A 200 7.75 -2.98 -1.74
CA SER A 200 6.83 -3.87 -1.04
C SER A 200 6.30 -4.98 -1.95
N ARG A 201 6.23 -4.77 -3.28
CA ARG A 201 5.79 -5.79 -4.25
C ARG A 201 6.80 -6.92 -4.37
N GLU A 202 8.07 -6.60 -4.24
CA GLU A 202 9.18 -7.55 -4.18
C GLU A 202 9.42 -8.12 -2.78
N TRP A 203 8.54 -7.85 -1.81
CA TRP A 203 8.68 -8.30 -0.42
C TRP A 203 9.98 -7.81 0.28
N ILE A 204 10.61 -6.75 -0.24
CA ILE A 204 11.80 -6.12 0.36
C ILE A 204 11.41 -5.34 1.61
N ILE A 205 10.23 -4.72 1.60
CA ILE A 205 9.62 -4.07 2.77
C ILE A 205 8.20 -4.61 2.95
N ASP A 206 7.70 -4.60 4.18
CA ASP A 206 6.33 -5.01 4.45
C ASP A 206 5.32 -4.03 3.85
N ARG A 207 4.15 -4.55 3.45
CA ARG A 207 3.05 -3.75 2.91
C ARG A 207 2.57 -2.67 3.87
N ILE A 208 2.49 -3.00 5.16
CA ILE A 208 2.12 -2.06 6.21
C ILE A 208 3.14 -0.90 6.32
N VAL A 209 4.43 -1.17 6.10
CA VAL A 209 5.48 -0.14 6.10
C VAL A 209 5.29 0.79 4.90
N PHE A 210 5.02 0.25 3.71
CA PHE A 210 4.67 1.05 2.54
C PHE A 210 3.46 1.98 2.82
N LEU A 211 2.37 1.46 3.39
CA LEU A 211 1.17 2.25 3.68
C LEU A 211 1.46 3.39 4.66
N LYS A 212 2.22 3.11 5.73
CA LYS A 212 2.65 4.14 6.69
C LYS A 212 3.46 5.24 6.01
N ILE A 213 4.42 4.87 5.15
CA ILE A 213 5.21 5.84 4.34
C ILE A 213 4.28 6.67 3.45
N PHE A 214 3.39 6.00 2.71
CA PHE A 214 2.46 6.65 1.80
C PHE A 214 1.56 7.65 2.50
N GLU A 215 0.94 7.28 3.62
CA GLU A 215 0.00 8.14 4.34
C GLU A 215 0.68 9.34 5.00
N VAL A 216 1.87 9.17 5.59
CA VAL A 216 2.61 10.26 6.26
C VAL A 216 3.13 11.24 5.22
N LEU A 217 3.79 10.75 4.17
CA LEU A 217 4.36 11.60 3.14
C LEU A 217 3.28 12.29 2.30
N SER A 218 2.19 11.60 1.98
CA SER A 218 1.06 12.23 1.28
C SER A 218 0.46 13.37 2.09
N PHE A 219 0.33 13.21 3.42
CA PHE A 219 -0.17 14.26 4.29
C PHE A 219 0.75 15.48 4.31
N ILE A 220 2.04 15.27 4.62
CA ILE A 220 3.04 16.36 4.71
C ILE A 220 3.21 17.04 3.34
N GLY A 221 3.37 16.25 2.29
CA GLY A 221 3.59 16.75 0.95
C GLY A 221 2.40 17.54 0.39
N THR A 222 1.16 17.16 0.74
CA THR A 222 -0.03 17.94 0.33
C THR A 222 -0.11 19.30 1.00
N ILE A 223 0.27 19.39 2.29
CA ILE A 223 0.36 20.67 2.99
C ILE A 223 1.42 21.56 2.36
N LEU A 224 2.62 21.01 2.11
CA LEU A 224 3.71 21.76 1.45
C LEU A 224 3.29 22.23 0.06
N LEU A 225 2.63 21.37 -0.71
CA LEU A 225 2.10 21.70 -2.04
C LEU A 225 1.19 22.93 -1.98
N LEU A 226 0.25 22.95 -1.02
CA LEU A 226 -0.66 24.07 -0.83
C LEU A 226 0.06 25.34 -0.39
N VAL A 227 1.02 25.25 0.54
CA VAL A 227 1.80 26.42 0.99
C VAL A 227 2.54 27.05 -0.19
N PHE A 228 3.30 26.26 -0.96
CA PHE A 228 4.04 26.80 -2.11
C PHE A 228 3.11 27.28 -3.24
N PHE A 229 2.00 26.58 -3.47
CA PHE A 229 1.02 27.00 -4.47
C PHE A 229 0.34 28.33 -4.10
N THR A 230 -0.14 28.47 -2.86
CA THR A 230 -0.83 29.68 -2.40
C THR A 230 0.10 30.89 -2.31
N GLU A 231 1.39 30.67 -2.05
CA GLU A 231 2.39 31.74 -2.04
C GLU A 231 2.73 32.24 -3.45
N SER A 232 2.69 31.37 -4.46
CA SER A 232 3.09 31.72 -5.83
C SER A 232 1.95 32.07 -6.77
N THR A 233 0.72 31.72 -6.43
CA THR A 233 -0.43 32.02 -7.27
C THR A 233 -0.88 33.47 -7.12
N GLU A 234 -0.99 34.18 -8.24
CA GLU A 234 -1.60 35.53 -8.30
C GLU A 234 -3.15 35.47 -8.25
N GLU A 235 -3.72 34.27 -8.14
CA GLU A 235 -5.16 34.08 -8.08
C GLU A 235 -5.77 34.73 -6.82
N ARG A 236 -6.98 35.27 -6.97
CA ARG A 236 -7.71 35.98 -5.90
C ARG A 236 -8.22 35.01 -4.83
N ILE A 237 -7.29 34.50 -4.04
CA ILE A 237 -7.55 33.74 -2.83
C ILE A 237 -7.72 34.76 -1.70
N SER A 238 -8.85 34.73 -0.99
CA SER A 238 -9.02 35.60 0.17
C SER A 238 -7.99 35.24 1.24
N TYR A 239 -7.47 36.25 1.94
CA TYR A 239 -6.63 36.02 3.12
C TYR A 239 -7.35 35.14 4.16
N ILE A 240 -8.69 35.29 4.28
CA ILE A 240 -9.53 34.46 5.15
C ILE A 240 -9.50 32.99 4.70
N ASP A 241 -9.59 32.72 3.39
CA ASP A 241 -9.57 31.35 2.87
C ASP A 241 -8.23 30.67 3.15
N ARG A 242 -7.12 31.41 3.09
CA ARG A 242 -5.78 30.89 3.45
C ARG A 242 -5.72 30.49 4.93
N ILE A 243 -6.23 31.34 5.82
CA ILE A 243 -6.26 31.06 7.28
C ILE A 243 -7.18 29.88 7.58
N CYS A 244 -8.39 29.86 7.04
CA CYS A 244 -9.33 28.76 7.27
C CYS A 244 -8.75 27.42 6.82
N THR A 245 -8.12 27.37 5.65
CA THR A 245 -7.45 26.17 5.14
C THR A 245 -6.31 25.75 6.07
N ALA A 246 -5.42 26.68 6.46
CA ALA A 246 -4.34 26.39 7.40
C ALA A 246 -4.85 25.87 8.77
N LEU A 247 -5.95 26.44 9.27
CA LEU A 247 -6.58 26.00 10.51
C LEU A 247 -7.14 24.58 10.39
N ILE A 248 -7.86 24.27 9.29
CA ILE A 248 -8.36 22.92 9.03
C ILE A 248 -7.21 21.91 8.99
N PHE A 249 -6.11 22.22 8.30
CA PHE A 249 -4.92 21.36 8.27
C PHE A 249 -4.29 21.17 9.64
N THR A 250 -4.23 22.23 10.45
CA THR A 250 -3.71 22.16 11.82
C THR A 250 -4.59 21.26 12.69
N VAL A 251 -5.91 21.41 12.61
CA VAL A 251 -6.86 20.55 13.34
C VAL A 251 -6.74 19.10 12.87
N MET A 252 -6.64 18.85 11.57
CA MET A 252 -6.45 17.49 11.04
C MET A 252 -5.12 16.87 11.49
N LEU A 253 -4.04 17.66 11.56
CA LEU A 253 -2.76 17.19 12.08
C LEU A 253 -2.86 16.80 13.55
N LEU A 254 -3.51 17.64 14.37
CA LEU A 254 -3.75 17.35 15.79
C LEU A 254 -4.59 16.08 15.96
N LEU A 255 -5.67 15.94 15.20
CA LEU A 255 -6.50 14.73 15.21
C LEU A 255 -5.70 13.49 14.82
N ARG A 256 -4.84 13.59 13.80
CA ARG A 256 -3.97 12.49 13.38
C ARG A 256 -2.97 12.09 14.47
N ILE A 257 -2.36 13.06 15.16
CA ILE A 257 -1.42 12.79 16.25
C ILE A 257 -2.13 12.11 17.42
N VAL A 258 -3.28 12.65 17.85
CA VAL A 258 -4.08 12.07 18.95
C VAL A 258 -4.51 10.65 18.61
N TYR A 259 -4.98 10.42 17.39
CA TYR A 259 -5.35 9.10 16.91
C TYR A 259 -4.17 8.12 16.93
N GLN A 260 -2.97 8.56 16.50
CA GLN A 260 -1.78 7.71 16.52
C GLN A 260 -1.40 7.27 17.93
N PHE A 261 -1.47 8.17 18.91
CA PHE A 261 -1.22 7.82 20.32
C PHE A 261 -2.25 6.84 20.86
N HIS A 262 -3.54 7.11 20.60
CA HIS A 262 -4.61 6.22 21.02
C HIS A 262 -4.48 4.82 20.40
N TYR A 263 -4.04 4.75 19.14
CA TYR A 263 -3.80 3.50 18.45
C TYR A 263 -2.66 2.69 19.07
N ILE A 264 -1.49 3.31 19.30
CA ILE A 264 -0.34 2.62 19.89
C ILE A 264 -0.71 2.02 21.26
N ASP A 265 -1.48 2.76 22.06
CA ASP A 265 -1.97 2.27 23.36
C ASP A 265 -2.92 1.07 23.17
N HIS A 266 -3.89 1.18 22.27
CA HIS A 266 -4.82 0.08 21.97
C HIS A 266 -4.14 -1.18 21.40
N GLU A 267 -3.15 -1.02 20.52
CA GLU A 267 -2.37 -2.13 19.96
C GLU A 267 -1.60 -2.84 21.07
N SER A 268 -0.97 -2.09 21.98
CA SER A 268 -0.26 -2.67 23.14
C SER A 268 -1.21 -3.42 24.08
N GLN A 269 -2.41 -2.90 24.31
CA GLN A 269 -3.42 -3.57 25.14
C GLN A 269 -3.96 -4.83 24.46
N PHE A 270 -4.16 -4.78 23.13
CA PHE A 270 -4.55 -5.94 22.35
C PHE A 270 -3.50 -7.05 22.40
N GLU A 271 -2.21 -6.72 22.20
CA GLU A 271 -1.11 -7.68 22.31
C GLU A 271 -1.03 -8.30 23.72
N LEU A 272 -1.20 -7.50 24.77
CA LEU A 272 -1.22 -8.00 26.15
C LEU A 272 -2.38 -8.97 26.40
N LEU A 273 -3.58 -8.64 25.91
CA LEU A 273 -4.75 -9.50 26.02
C LEU A 273 -4.60 -10.78 25.19
N TYR A 274 -4.07 -10.67 23.97
CA TYR A 274 -3.83 -11.80 23.08
C TYR A 274 -2.83 -12.77 23.69
N ASN A 275 -1.68 -12.26 24.17
CA ASN A 275 -0.65 -13.08 24.82
C ASN A 275 -1.16 -13.73 26.10
N ARG A 276 -1.96 -13.00 26.90
CA ARG A 276 -2.60 -13.56 28.10
C ARG A 276 -3.57 -14.69 27.74
N ASN A 277 -4.42 -14.49 26.75
CA ASN A 277 -5.37 -15.49 26.30
C ASN A 277 -4.65 -16.74 25.74
N PHE A 278 -3.57 -16.54 24.99
CA PHE A 278 -2.72 -17.62 24.49
C PHE A 278 -2.06 -18.40 25.64
N ASP A 279 -1.58 -17.71 26.67
CA ASP A 279 -1.04 -18.33 27.89
C ASP A 279 -2.11 -19.15 28.64
N GLU A 280 -3.34 -18.64 28.76
CA GLU A 280 -4.45 -19.36 29.40
C GLU A 280 -4.84 -20.63 28.64
N ILE A 281 -4.88 -20.56 27.29
CA ILE A 281 -5.14 -21.71 26.41
C ILE A 281 -4.00 -22.73 26.49
N SER A 282 -2.75 -22.29 26.39
CA SER A 282 -1.59 -23.19 26.39
C SER A 282 -1.46 -23.98 27.70
N ARG A 283 -1.84 -23.37 28.82
CA ARG A 283 -1.89 -24.02 30.14
C ARG A 283 -3.16 -24.84 30.37
N LYS A 284 -4.07 -24.91 29.40
CA LYS A 284 -5.40 -25.56 29.49
C LYS A 284 -6.21 -25.09 30.70
N ILE A 285 -6.05 -23.84 31.11
CA ILE A 285 -6.69 -23.29 32.32
C ILE A 285 -8.18 -23.02 32.03
N SER A 286 -8.47 -22.38 30.90
CA SER A 286 -9.82 -22.04 30.45
C SER A 286 -9.80 -21.62 28.97
N LEU A 287 -10.91 -21.82 28.27
CA LEU A 287 -11.18 -21.16 26.99
C LEU A 287 -11.71 -19.75 27.27
N PRO A 288 -11.01 -18.68 26.89
CA PRO A 288 -11.51 -17.32 27.07
C PRO A 288 -12.83 -17.10 26.31
N GLU A 289 -13.80 -16.43 26.92
CA GLU A 289 -15.12 -16.16 26.32
C GLU A 289 -15.04 -15.36 25.01
N ASN A 290 -13.95 -14.63 24.79
CA ASN A 290 -13.72 -13.77 23.62
C ASN A 290 -12.98 -14.46 22.48
N ILE A 291 -12.79 -15.78 22.53
CA ILE A 291 -12.16 -16.56 21.46
C ILE A 291 -13.21 -17.43 20.79
N GLU A 292 -13.40 -17.18 19.49
CA GLU A 292 -14.42 -17.86 18.69
C GLU A 292 -13.89 -19.20 18.16
N TYR A 293 -12.62 -19.26 17.71
CA TYR A 293 -12.01 -20.47 17.15
C TYR A 293 -10.60 -20.70 17.70
N ILE A 294 -10.25 -21.97 17.92
CA ILE A 294 -8.87 -22.40 18.16
C ILE A 294 -8.54 -23.53 17.18
N TYR A 295 -7.43 -23.34 16.45
CA TYR A 295 -6.82 -24.38 15.64
C TYR A 295 -5.59 -24.93 16.36
N GLY A 296 -5.64 -26.20 16.73
CA GLY A 296 -4.47 -27.00 17.10
C GLY A 296 -4.03 -27.87 15.93
N TYR A 297 -2.73 -28.01 15.73
CA TYR A 297 -2.19 -28.92 14.72
C TYR A 297 -1.30 -29.96 15.39
N ASN A 298 -1.62 -31.25 15.19
CA ASN A 298 -0.80 -32.35 15.70
C ASN A 298 0.11 -32.86 14.57
N LEU A 299 1.41 -32.68 14.77
CA LEU A 299 2.45 -33.09 13.83
C LEU A 299 2.56 -34.61 13.66
N SER A 300 2.22 -35.38 14.71
CA SER A 300 2.38 -36.83 14.75
C SER A 300 1.41 -37.53 13.80
N ASP A 301 0.17 -37.03 13.78
CA ASP A 301 -0.95 -37.65 13.07
C ASP A 301 -1.36 -36.84 11.82
N ASP A 302 -0.62 -35.76 11.52
CA ASP A 302 -0.96 -34.78 10.47
C ASP A 302 -2.43 -34.33 10.55
N SER A 303 -2.96 -34.16 11.77
CA SER A 303 -4.35 -33.84 12.04
C SER A 303 -4.53 -32.40 12.51
N LEU A 304 -5.59 -31.76 12.03
CA LEU A 304 -6.04 -30.45 12.51
C LEU A 304 -7.11 -30.72 13.56
N ASN A 305 -6.87 -30.26 14.78
CA ASN A 305 -7.85 -30.26 15.86
C ASN A 305 -8.45 -28.87 15.94
N THR A 306 -9.72 -28.74 15.61
CA THR A 306 -10.49 -27.52 15.84
C THR A 306 -11.25 -27.66 17.14
N SER A 307 -11.03 -26.75 18.10
CA SER A 307 -11.95 -26.61 19.23
C SER A 307 -12.69 -25.29 19.08
N LEU A 308 -13.96 -25.41 18.69
CA LEU A 308 -14.97 -24.36 18.78
C LEU A 308 -15.50 -24.34 20.22
N ASN A 309 -16.01 -23.20 20.65
CA ASN A 309 -16.79 -23.05 21.88
C ASN A 309 -18.14 -23.82 21.77
N GLY A 310 -18.08 -25.15 21.66
CA GLY A 310 -19.20 -26.06 21.89
C GLY A 310 -19.99 -26.58 20.69
N GLU A 311 -19.81 -26.11 19.46
CA GLU A 311 -20.58 -26.61 18.30
C GLU A 311 -19.67 -26.89 17.10
N GLU A 312 -19.80 -28.10 16.51
CA GLU A 312 -19.13 -28.49 15.26
C GLU A 312 -19.87 -27.86 14.08
N ASP A 313 -19.49 -26.64 13.68
CA ASP A 313 -19.98 -26.03 12.44
C ASP A 313 -18.83 -25.54 11.54
N GLU A 314 -19.17 -25.35 10.26
CA GLU A 314 -18.32 -25.15 9.09
C GLU A 314 -17.11 -24.21 9.28
N ASP A 315 -15.98 -24.57 8.65
CA ASP A 315 -14.76 -23.75 8.57
C ASP A 315 -15.10 -22.28 8.24
N PRO A 316 -14.79 -21.31 9.13
CA PRO A 316 -15.10 -19.89 8.90
C PRO A 316 -14.32 -19.28 7.73
N PHE A 317 -13.31 -19.98 7.19
CA PHE A 317 -12.54 -19.58 6.02
C PHE A 317 -12.71 -20.56 4.84
N PRO A 318 -13.94 -20.74 4.33
CA PRO A 318 -14.21 -21.77 3.32
C PRO A 318 -13.36 -21.55 2.06
N GLY A 319 -12.47 -22.51 1.79
CA GLY A 319 -11.92 -22.78 0.46
C GLY A 319 -10.71 -21.98 -0.01
N LYS A 320 -10.00 -21.18 0.81
CA LYS A 320 -8.82 -20.41 0.31
C LYS A 320 -7.58 -20.35 1.20
N THR A 321 -7.71 -20.47 2.50
CA THR A 321 -6.60 -20.70 3.43
C THR A 321 -6.74 -22.09 3.97
N ASN A 322 -5.71 -22.92 3.82
CA ASN A 322 -5.70 -24.24 4.45
C ASN A 322 -5.01 -24.06 5.81
N PRO A 323 -5.74 -23.83 6.92
CA PRO A 323 -5.13 -23.57 8.24
C PRO A 323 -4.19 -24.69 8.65
N LYS A 324 -4.48 -25.95 8.26
CA LYS A 324 -3.55 -27.09 8.43
C LYS A 324 -2.20 -26.83 7.76
N ARG A 325 -2.18 -26.26 6.55
CA ARG A 325 -0.94 -25.93 5.84
C ARG A 325 -0.16 -24.81 6.53
N GLU A 326 -0.82 -23.71 6.88
CA GLU A 326 -0.14 -22.57 7.52
C GLU A 326 0.38 -22.95 8.92
N LEU A 327 -0.39 -23.70 9.72
CA LEU A 327 0.06 -24.19 11.03
C LEU A 327 1.22 -25.19 10.92
N ARG A 328 1.17 -26.08 9.92
CA ARG A 328 2.30 -26.97 9.60
C ARG A 328 3.55 -26.17 9.22
N PHE A 329 3.39 -25.09 8.46
CA PHE A 329 4.50 -24.21 8.08
C PHE A 329 5.08 -23.45 9.27
N SER A 330 4.24 -22.98 10.20
CA SER A 330 4.69 -22.33 11.44
C SER A 330 5.64 -23.23 12.25
N PHE A 331 5.39 -24.54 12.30
CA PHE A 331 6.32 -25.49 12.92
C PHE A 331 7.69 -25.52 12.23
N TYR A 332 7.72 -25.61 10.89
CA TYR A 332 8.99 -25.61 10.16
C TYR A 332 9.73 -24.28 10.32
N ILE A 333 9.02 -23.15 10.29
CA ILE A 333 9.58 -21.82 10.54
C ILE A 333 10.20 -21.78 11.94
N GLN A 334 9.46 -22.18 12.97
CA GLN A 334 9.96 -22.18 14.35
C GLN A 334 11.18 -23.10 14.50
N LYS A 335 11.14 -24.31 13.94
CA LYS A 335 12.27 -25.25 14.00
C LYS A 335 13.52 -24.69 13.30
N ILE A 336 13.34 -23.98 12.19
CA ILE A 336 14.41 -23.27 11.48
C ILE A 336 14.94 -22.12 12.35
N LEU A 337 14.08 -21.29 12.94
CA LEU A 337 14.45 -20.18 13.83
C LEU A 337 15.19 -20.66 15.09
N ASP A 338 14.72 -21.72 15.74
CA ASP A 338 15.37 -22.31 16.90
C ASP A 338 16.76 -22.85 16.53
N SER A 339 16.90 -23.49 15.36
CA SER A 339 18.19 -23.98 14.87
C SER A 339 19.18 -22.86 14.49
N LEU A 340 18.69 -21.66 14.18
CA LEU A 340 19.52 -20.49 13.86
C LEU A 340 20.17 -19.84 15.08
N SER A 341 19.68 -20.16 16.29
CA SER A 341 20.30 -19.73 17.55
C SER A 341 21.61 -20.48 17.88
N HIS A 342 21.96 -21.51 17.11
CA HIS A 342 23.17 -22.31 17.25
C HIS A 342 24.15 -22.11 16.07
N GLU A 343 25.44 -21.96 16.36
CA GLU A 343 26.48 -21.37 15.49
C GLU A 343 26.86 -22.15 14.21
N ASN A 344 26.34 -23.36 13.95
CA ASN A 344 26.82 -24.17 12.82
C ASN A 344 25.95 -24.02 11.55
N ASP A 345 26.54 -23.45 10.49
CA ASP A 345 25.85 -23.14 9.23
C ASP A 345 25.42 -24.34 8.36
N PHE A 346 26.01 -25.53 8.57
CA PHE A 346 25.77 -26.70 7.71
C PHE A 346 24.53 -27.52 8.08
N ASP A 347 24.22 -27.66 9.38
CA ASP A 347 23.00 -28.35 9.85
C ASP A 347 21.72 -27.57 9.44
N LYS A 348 21.88 -26.27 9.14
CA LYS A 348 20.80 -25.36 8.70
C LYS A 348 20.25 -25.76 7.33
N LEU A 349 21.07 -26.24 6.40
CA LEU A 349 20.67 -26.58 5.03
C LEU A 349 19.92 -27.91 4.92
N GLU A 350 20.25 -28.89 5.77
CA GLU A 350 19.57 -30.18 5.80
C GLU A 350 18.12 -30.04 6.28
N LEU A 351 17.88 -29.12 7.22
CA LEU A 351 16.55 -28.79 7.72
C LEU A 351 15.64 -28.20 6.62
N PHE A 352 16.21 -27.33 5.78
CA PHE A 352 15.51 -26.81 4.60
C PHE A 352 15.22 -27.90 3.55
N ASN A 353 15.99 -28.99 3.48
CA ASN A 353 15.74 -30.07 2.53
C ASN A 353 14.61 -31.00 2.99
N ASN A 354 14.34 -31.05 4.29
CA ASN A 354 13.26 -31.85 4.88
C ASN A 354 11.92 -31.10 4.97
N THR A 355 11.80 -29.92 4.36
CA THR A 355 10.53 -29.18 4.32
C THR A 355 9.61 -29.71 3.21
N PRO A 356 8.27 -29.67 3.39
CA PRO A 356 7.31 -30.05 2.35
C PRO A 356 7.50 -29.23 1.06
N LYS A 357 7.11 -29.79 -0.10
CA LYS A 357 7.23 -29.08 -1.40
C LYS A 357 6.49 -27.75 -1.40
N GLU A 358 5.36 -27.69 -0.72
CA GLU A 358 4.51 -26.52 -0.58
C GLU A 358 5.17 -25.39 0.24
N PHE A 359 6.21 -25.70 1.02
CA PHE A 359 6.98 -24.73 1.82
C PHE A 359 8.05 -23.99 0.99
N ALA A 360 8.19 -24.30 -0.30
CA ALA A 360 9.27 -23.80 -1.15
C ALA A 360 9.38 -22.25 -1.17
N ALA A 361 8.24 -21.54 -1.17
CA ALA A 361 8.22 -20.07 -1.13
C ALA A 361 8.77 -19.51 0.19
N TYR A 362 8.35 -20.08 1.33
CA TYR A 362 8.86 -19.71 2.65
C TYR A 362 10.35 -20.08 2.80
N LYS A 363 10.76 -21.25 2.31
CA LYS A 363 12.17 -21.67 2.24
C LYS A 363 13.01 -20.65 1.46
N TYR A 364 12.55 -20.20 0.29
CA TYR A 364 13.27 -19.22 -0.52
C TYR A 364 13.41 -17.87 0.19
N TYR A 365 12.33 -17.37 0.77
CA TYR A 365 12.34 -16.12 1.55
C TYR A 365 13.30 -16.20 2.75
N LEU A 366 13.23 -17.28 3.52
CA LEU A 366 14.10 -17.50 4.69
C LEU A 366 15.57 -17.59 4.26
N ILE A 367 15.90 -18.32 3.20
CA ILE A 367 17.27 -18.40 2.67
C ILE A 367 17.76 -17.01 2.25
N GLN A 368 16.97 -16.22 1.53
CA GLN A 368 17.38 -14.87 1.13
C GLN A 368 17.63 -13.94 2.33
N LYS A 369 16.78 -14.01 3.36
CA LYS A 369 16.87 -13.14 4.53
C LYS A 369 18.04 -13.54 5.45
N LEU A 370 18.31 -14.84 5.58
CA LEU A 370 19.33 -15.40 6.46
C LEU A 370 20.73 -15.40 5.84
N PHE A 371 20.84 -15.50 4.51
CA PHE A 371 22.12 -15.50 3.79
C PHE A 371 22.29 -14.21 2.98
N THR A 372 22.63 -13.12 3.67
CA THR A 372 22.70 -11.75 3.12
C THR A 372 23.95 -11.45 2.28
N ASN A 373 24.70 -12.47 1.83
CA ASN A 373 25.89 -12.28 0.99
C ASN A 373 25.83 -13.19 -0.26
N PRO A 374 25.22 -12.72 -1.36
CA PRO A 374 24.99 -13.52 -2.56
C PRO A 374 26.28 -13.99 -3.27
N GLU A 375 27.44 -13.42 -2.96
CA GLU A 375 28.74 -13.82 -3.53
C GLU A 375 29.31 -15.12 -2.95
N LYS A 376 28.82 -15.60 -1.77
CA LYS A 376 29.19 -16.93 -1.25
C LYS A 376 28.26 -18.05 -1.71
N ILE A 377 27.21 -17.74 -2.48
CA ILE A 377 26.21 -18.68 -3.00
C ILE A 377 26.45 -18.95 -4.50
N GLU A 378 27.72 -19.01 -4.93
CA GLU A 378 28.05 -19.53 -6.26
C GLU A 378 28.01 -21.07 -6.29
N ILE A 379 28.01 -21.72 -5.13
CA ILE A 379 27.93 -23.18 -5.00
C ILE A 379 26.48 -23.61 -4.81
N ASN A 380 25.65 -23.50 -5.87
CA ASN A 380 24.43 -24.30 -6.15
C ASN A 380 23.30 -23.59 -6.93
N LYS A 381 23.53 -22.42 -7.56
CA LYS A 381 22.51 -21.86 -8.46
C LYS A 381 22.05 -22.87 -9.51
N GLU A 382 22.97 -23.63 -10.12
CA GLU A 382 22.62 -24.68 -11.09
C GLU A 382 21.86 -25.87 -10.48
N LYS A 383 22.09 -26.20 -9.21
CA LYS A 383 21.46 -27.37 -8.56
C LYS A 383 20.06 -27.06 -8.05
N VAL A 384 19.83 -25.82 -7.63
CA VAL A 384 18.50 -25.30 -7.27
C VAL A 384 17.66 -25.06 -8.52
N ILE A 385 18.24 -24.51 -9.60
CA ILE A 385 17.56 -24.35 -10.89
C ILE A 385 17.19 -25.72 -11.49
N LYS A 386 18.09 -26.72 -11.44
CA LYS A 386 17.76 -28.10 -11.86
C LYS A 386 16.63 -28.74 -11.05
N GLN A 387 16.50 -28.42 -9.76
CA GLN A 387 15.39 -28.93 -8.94
C GLN A 387 14.07 -28.22 -9.22
N LEU A 388 14.11 -26.98 -9.72
CA LEU A 388 12.93 -26.23 -10.17
C LEU A 388 12.48 -26.67 -11.58
N GLU A 389 13.40 -27.03 -12.49
CA GLU A 389 13.04 -27.59 -13.81
C GLU A 389 12.36 -28.97 -13.71
N ILE A 390 12.62 -29.73 -12.63
CA ILE A 390 11.92 -31.00 -12.34
C ILE A 390 10.48 -30.77 -11.82
N LEU A 391 10.10 -29.53 -11.46
CA LEU A 391 8.76 -29.16 -10.99
C LEU A 391 7.84 -28.64 -12.11
N GLU A 392 8.34 -28.46 -13.34
CA GLU A 392 7.52 -28.11 -14.53
C GLU A 392 7.14 -29.32 -15.41
N THR A 393 7.44 -30.54 -14.97
CA THR A 393 6.90 -31.81 -15.49
C THR A 393 6.15 -32.55 -14.40
#